data_AF-A0A6C8H8E0-F1
#
_entry.id   AF-A0A6C8H8E0-F1
#
_cell.length_a   1.000
_cell.length_b   1.000
_cell.length_c   1.000
_cell.angle_alpha   90.00
_cell.angle_beta   90.00
_cell.angle_gamma   90.00
#
_symmetry.space_group_name_H-M   'P 1'
#
loop_
_entity.id
_entity.type
_entity.pdbx_description
1 polymer ?
#
loop_
_entity_poly.entity_id
_entity_poly.type
_entity_poly.pdbx_seq_one_letter_code
_entity_poly.pdbx_strand_id
1 'polypeptide(L)'
;MLQADFRPDCYIEVKSVTLAEKENGYFPDAITERGQKHLRELMGVAAAGHRAVVVFAVLHSAITRFSPARHIDIKYAQLLSEAQNKGVEVLAYKAELSAQKMELNEPVPITL
;
A
#
# COMPACT_ATOMS: atom_id res chain seq x y z
N MET A 1 9.81 -9.89 5.26
CA MET A 1 10.35 -9.34 6.51
C MET A 1 11.79 -8.96 6.27
N LEU A 2 12.22 -7.78 6.69
CA LEU A 2 13.61 -7.32 6.64
C LEU A 2 14.16 -7.19 8.05
N GLN A 3 15.44 -7.49 8.23
CA GLN A 3 16.13 -7.49 9.51
C GLN A 3 17.49 -6.82 9.38
N ALA A 4 17.95 -6.19 10.45
CA ALA A 4 19.29 -5.64 10.57
C ALA A 4 19.65 -5.53 12.06
N ASP A 5 20.94 -5.65 12.38
CA ASP A 5 21.41 -5.47 13.75
C ASP A 5 20.98 -4.11 14.30
N PHE A 6 20.57 -4.10 15.57
CA PHE A 6 20.13 -2.90 16.30
C PHE A 6 18.91 -2.18 15.69
N ARG A 7 18.11 -2.85 14.85
CA ARG A 7 16.86 -2.31 14.30
C ARG A 7 15.68 -3.26 14.55
N PRO A 8 14.46 -2.73 14.78
CA PRO A 8 13.27 -3.57 14.83
C PRO A 8 13.05 -4.33 13.50
N ASP A 9 12.53 -5.55 13.59
CA ASP A 9 12.08 -6.29 12.41
C ASP A 9 11.07 -5.47 11.61
N CYS A 10 11.20 -5.52 10.28
CA CYS A 10 10.35 -4.77 9.36
C CYS A 10 9.47 -5.73 8.55
N TYR A 11 8.16 -5.66 8.79
CA TYR A 11 7.15 -6.42 8.07
C TYR A 11 6.61 -5.56 6.93
N ILE A 12 6.63 -6.12 5.73
CA ILE A 12 6.22 -5.42 4.52
C ILE A 12 5.13 -6.26 3.86
N GLU A 13 3.96 -5.67 3.71
CA GLU A 13 2.91 -6.20 2.84
C GLU A 13 2.94 -5.46 1.50
N VAL A 14 2.87 -6.21 0.39
CA VAL A 14 2.83 -5.64 -0.96
C VAL A 14 1.43 -5.77 -1.55
N LYS A 15 0.93 -4.69 -2.15
CA LYS A 15 -0.32 -4.64 -2.89
C LYS A 15 -0.05 -4.17 -4.31
N SER A 16 -0.68 -4.81 -5.29
CA SER A 16 -0.64 -4.35 -6.68
C SER A 16 -1.77 -3.37 -6.93
N VAL A 17 -1.44 -2.24 -7.57
CA VAL A 17 -2.41 -1.22 -7.99
C VAL A 17 -2.44 -1.20 -9.51
N THR A 18 -3.56 -1.61 -10.08
CA THR A 18 -3.82 -1.64 -11.52
C THR A 18 -5.04 -0.82 -11.93
N LEU A 19 -5.97 -0.58 -11.00
CA LEU A 19 -7.15 0.25 -11.23
C LEU A 19 -6.74 1.72 -11.37
N ALA A 20 -6.99 2.26 -12.56
CA ALA A 20 -6.71 3.64 -12.92
C ALA A 20 -7.98 4.34 -13.41
N GLU A 21 -8.24 5.54 -12.89
CA GLU A 21 -9.19 6.49 -13.51
C GLU A 21 -8.42 7.75 -13.88
N LYS A 22 -8.09 7.86 -15.17
CA LYS A 22 -7.10 8.83 -15.69
C LYS A 22 -5.77 8.65 -14.94
N GLU A 23 -5.24 9.70 -14.32
CA GLU A 23 -4.01 9.63 -13.55
C GLU A 23 -4.17 9.23 -12.07
N ASN A 24 -5.39 8.95 -11.61
CA ASN A 24 -5.65 8.49 -10.24
C ASN A 24 -5.57 6.96 -10.17
N GLY A 25 -4.76 6.45 -9.24
CA GLY A 25 -4.66 5.03 -8.93
C GLY A 25 -5.43 4.66 -7.68
N TYR A 26 -6.09 3.50 -7.71
CA TYR A 26 -6.97 3.06 -6.64
C TYR A 26 -6.69 1.62 -6.21
N PHE A 27 -6.84 1.38 -4.90
CA PHE A 27 -6.94 0.03 -4.35
C PHE A 27 -7.97 -0.01 -3.22
N PRO A 28 -8.82 -1.06 -3.14
CA PRO A 28 -8.91 -2.19 -4.07
C PRO A 28 -9.81 -1.90 -5.27
N ASP A 29 -9.83 -2.79 -6.26
CA ASP A 29 -10.74 -2.78 -7.41
C ASP A 29 -12.06 -3.56 -7.16
N ALA A 30 -12.14 -4.28 -6.05
CA ALA A 30 -13.34 -4.91 -5.51
C ALA A 30 -13.27 -4.96 -3.97
N ILE A 31 -14.40 -5.15 -3.30
CA ILE A 31 -14.44 -5.32 -1.83
C ILE A 31 -13.50 -6.46 -1.40
N THR A 32 -12.64 -6.21 -0.41
CA THR A 32 -11.60 -7.17 0.00
C THR A 32 -11.51 -7.36 1.51
N GLU A 33 -12.30 -8.29 2.04
CA GLU A 33 -12.24 -8.67 3.47
C GLU A 33 -10.84 -9.17 3.89
N ARG A 34 -10.14 -9.84 2.97
CA ARG A 34 -8.76 -10.29 3.18
C ARG A 34 -7.79 -9.12 3.33
N GLY A 35 -7.88 -8.12 2.44
CA GLY A 35 -7.06 -6.91 2.57
C GLY A 35 -7.36 -6.13 3.85
N GLN A 36 -8.63 -6.06 4.25
CA GLN A 36 -9.03 -5.47 5.52
C GLN A 36 -8.46 -6.23 6.73
N LYS A 37 -8.46 -7.56 6.69
CA LYS A 37 -7.84 -8.40 7.73
C LYS A 37 -6.34 -8.13 7.85
N HIS A 38 -5.62 -8.11 6.73
CA HIS A 38 -4.17 -7.89 6.75
C HIS A 38 -3.80 -6.49 7.28
N LEU A 39 -4.58 -5.45 6.99
CA LEU A 39 -4.38 -4.13 7.61
C LEU A 39 -4.47 -4.19 9.14
N ARG A 40 -5.43 -4.96 9.69
CA ARG A 40 -5.53 -5.15 11.15
C ARG A 40 -4.35 -5.94 11.71
N GLU A 41 -3.83 -6.90 10.96
CA GLU A 41 -2.62 -7.65 11.34
C GLU A 41 -1.38 -6.74 11.35
N LEU A 42 -1.21 -5.88 10.33
CA LEU A 42 -0.13 -4.88 10.30
C LEU A 42 -0.23 -3.88 11.46
N MET A 43 -1.44 -3.44 11.83
CA MET A 43 -1.64 -2.63 13.03
C MET A 43 -1.18 -3.38 14.30
N GLY A 44 -1.43 -4.69 14.39
CA GLY A 44 -0.94 -5.53 15.49
C GLY A 44 0.59 -5.62 15.52
N VAL A 45 1.23 -5.73 14.36
CA VAL A 45 2.69 -5.71 14.22
C VAL A 45 3.27 -4.38 14.70
N ALA A 46 2.69 -3.26 14.28
CA ALA A 46 3.11 -1.93 14.74
C ALA A 46 2.93 -1.77 16.26
N ALA A 47 1.80 -2.23 16.80
CA ALA A 47 1.53 -2.20 18.24
C ALA A 47 2.51 -3.06 19.07
N ALA A 48 3.06 -4.12 18.48
CA ALA A 48 4.09 -4.96 19.10
C ALA A 48 5.51 -4.34 19.06
N GLY A 49 5.66 -3.12 18.50
CA GLY A 49 6.93 -2.41 18.43
C GLY A 49 7.79 -2.75 17.21
N HIS A 50 7.27 -3.53 16.28
CA HIS A 50 7.93 -3.80 15.00
C HIS A 50 7.59 -2.71 13.97
N ARG A 51 8.44 -2.56 12.95
CA ARG A 51 8.14 -1.67 11.82
C ARG A 51 7.16 -2.38 10.88
N ALA A 52 6.02 -1.77 10.60
CA ALA A 52 5.02 -2.31 9.69
C ALA A 52 4.85 -1.37 8.48
N VAL A 53 4.92 -1.92 7.28
CA VAL A 53 4.82 -1.17 6.02
C VAL A 53 3.83 -1.85 5.10
N VAL A 54 2.94 -1.07 4.49
CA VAL A 54 2.20 -1.49 3.29
C VAL A 54 2.74 -0.74 2.09
N VAL A 55 3.15 -1.47 1.06
CA VAL A 55 3.69 -0.93 -0.19
C VAL A 55 2.70 -1.20 -1.31
N PHE A 56 2.17 -0.14 -1.89
CA PHE A 56 1.38 -0.17 -3.11
C PHE A 56 2.32 -0.08 -4.33
N ALA A 57 2.57 -1.21 -4.96
CA ALA A 57 3.25 -1.29 -6.24
C ALA A 57 2.26 -0.85 -7.34
N VAL A 58 2.48 0.34 -7.88
CA VAL A 58 1.66 0.92 -8.94
C VAL A 58 2.13 0.40 -10.29
N LEU A 59 1.35 -0.53 -10.83
CA LEU A 59 1.65 -1.32 -12.03
C LEU A 59 0.84 -0.87 -13.24
N HIS A 60 0.48 0.40 -13.30
CA HIS A 60 -0.22 1.01 -14.41
C HIS A 60 0.41 2.36 -14.76
N SER A 61 0.92 2.51 -15.98
CA SER A 61 1.75 3.66 -16.39
C SER A 61 1.02 5.01 -16.35
N ALA A 62 -0.31 5.03 -16.50
CA ALA A 62 -1.08 6.27 -16.41
C ALA A 62 -1.18 6.86 -14.98
N ILE A 63 -1.02 6.04 -13.94
CA ILE A 63 -1.20 6.48 -12.54
C ILE A 63 -0.04 7.41 -12.14
N THR A 64 -0.35 8.56 -11.56
CA THR A 64 0.64 9.50 -10.99
C THR A 64 0.39 9.84 -9.53
N ARG A 65 -0.74 9.41 -8.95
CA ARG A 65 -1.10 9.57 -7.54
C ARG A 65 -1.99 8.42 -7.09
N PHE A 66 -1.96 8.11 -5.80
CA PHE A 66 -2.65 6.96 -5.23
C PHE A 66 -3.62 7.37 -4.12
N SER A 67 -4.78 6.71 -4.07
CA SER A 67 -5.74 6.80 -2.95
C SER A 67 -6.43 5.46 -2.73
N PRO A 68 -6.86 5.13 -1.51
CA PRO A 68 -7.73 3.97 -1.33
C PRO A 68 -9.07 4.19 -2.04
N ALA A 69 -9.62 3.14 -2.63
CA ALA A 69 -10.85 3.17 -3.39
C ALA A 69 -12.08 3.28 -2.47
N ARG A 70 -12.30 4.43 -1.84
CA ARG A 70 -13.42 4.64 -0.90
C ARG A 70 -14.79 4.35 -1.54
N HIS A 71 -14.92 4.56 -2.84
CA HIS A 71 -16.12 4.31 -3.63
C HIS A 71 -16.36 2.82 -3.93
N ILE A 72 -15.37 1.95 -3.71
CA ILE A 72 -15.45 0.49 -3.91
C ILE A 72 -15.47 -0.23 -2.56
N ASP A 73 -14.50 0.04 -1.69
CA ASP A 73 -14.40 -0.55 -0.36
C ASP A 73 -14.11 0.54 0.68
N ILE A 74 -15.20 1.15 1.17
CA ILE A 74 -15.14 2.18 2.22
C ILE A 74 -14.48 1.67 3.49
N LYS A 75 -14.65 0.37 3.82
CA LYS A 75 -14.09 -0.24 5.02
C LYS A 75 -12.58 -0.36 4.91
N TYR A 76 -12.06 -0.77 3.75
CA TYR A 76 -10.63 -0.80 3.49
C TYR A 76 -10.02 0.60 3.58
N ALA A 77 -10.65 1.61 2.97
CA ALA A 77 -10.16 2.99 3.02
C ALA A 77 -10.08 3.53 4.46
N GLN A 78 -11.12 3.28 5.27
CA GLN A 78 -11.13 3.63 6.69
C GLN A 78 -10.02 2.91 7.47
N LEU A 79 -9.85 1.61 7.25
CA LEU A 79 -8.81 0.82 7.91
C LEU A 79 -7.40 1.24 7.49
N LEU A 80 -7.19 1.69 6.25
CA LEU A 80 -5.88 2.18 5.81
C LEU A 80 -5.52 3.49 6.52
N SER A 81 -6.49 4.39 6.67
CA SER A 81 -6.35 5.62 7.48
C SER A 81 -6.07 5.29 8.95
N GLU A 82 -6.80 4.33 9.52
CA GLU A 82 -6.58 3.85 10.89
C GLU A 82 -5.18 3.23 11.06
N ALA A 83 -4.75 2.42 10.09
CA ALA A 83 -3.43 1.78 10.10
C ALA A 83 -2.32 2.82 10.11
N GLN A 84 -2.40 3.86 9.28
CA GLN A 84 -1.44 4.97 9.29
C GLN A 84 -1.40 5.65 10.67
N ASN A 85 -2.56 5.96 11.26
CA ASN A 85 -2.63 6.56 12.59
C ASN A 85 -2.06 5.67 13.70
N LYS A 86 -2.03 4.35 13.49
CA LYS A 86 -1.44 3.36 14.41
C LYS A 86 0.02 3.02 14.12
N GLY A 87 0.68 3.76 13.22
CA GLY A 87 2.11 3.61 12.96
C GLY A 87 2.46 2.62 11.84
N VAL A 88 1.49 2.19 11.03
CA VAL A 88 1.78 1.47 9.78
C VAL A 88 2.20 2.48 8.72
N GLU A 89 3.39 2.32 8.16
CA GLU A 89 3.88 3.16 7.06
C GLU A 89 3.18 2.78 5.75
N VAL A 90 2.68 3.79 5.03
CA VAL A 90 1.99 3.61 3.75
C VAL A 90 2.87 4.18 2.65
N LEU A 91 3.34 3.32 1.75
CA LEU A 91 4.18 3.70 0.61
C LEU A 91 3.46 3.34 -0.70
N ALA A 92 3.70 4.13 -1.74
CA ALA A 92 3.24 3.85 -3.08
C ALA A 92 4.35 4.18 -4.06
N TYR A 93 4.75 3.20 -4.88
CA TYR A 93 5.84 3.34 -5.85
C TYR A 93 5.35 2.94 -7.23
N LYS A 94 5.65 3.78 -8.22
CA LYS A 94 5.34 3.55 -9.62
C LYS A 94 6.41 2.70 -10.29
N ALA A 95 5.94 1.69 -11.01
CA ALA A 95 6.78 0.92 -11.89
C ALA A 95 6.97 1.64 -13.24
N GLU A 96 8.21 1.71 -13.70
CA GLU A 96 8.52 1.85 -15.12
C GLU A 96 8.24 0.52 -15.81
N LEU A 97 7.42 0.54 -16.86
CA LEU A 97 6.98 -0.63 -17.58
C LEU A 97 7.41 -0.55 -19.04
N SER A 98 8.08 -1.59 -19.53
CA SER A 98 8.33 -1.82 -20.95
C SER A 98 8.14 -3.30 -21.27
N ALA A 99 8.21 -3.66 -22.56
CA ALA A 99 8.17 -5.07 -22.96
C ALA A 99 9.41 -5.87 -22.49
N GLN A 100 10.48 -5.19 -22.05
CA GLN A 100 11.75 -5.81 -21.66
C GLN A 100 12.00 -5.75 -20.14
N LYS A 101 11.43 -4.78 -19.42
CA LYS A 101 11.65 -4.60 -17.98
C LYS A 101 10.43 -4.08 -17.24
N MET A 102 10.37 -4.40 -15.96
CA MET A 102 9.48 -3.78 -14.98
C MET A 102 10.30 -3.45 -13.74
N GLU A 103 10.29 -2.18 -13.33
CA GLU A 103 11.15 -1.68 -12.26
C GLU A 103 10.41 -0.63 -11.43
N LEU A 104 10.31 -0.82 -10.12
CA LEU A 104 9.78 0.20 -9.21
C LEU A 104 10.81 1.32 -9.06
N ASN A 105 10.43 2.55 -9.41
CA ASN A 105 11.37 3.67 -9.46
C ASN A 105 10.93 4.82 -8.53
N GLU A 106 9.80 5.45 -8.82
CA GLU A 106 9.43 6.73 -8.21
C GLU A 106 8.31 6.58 -7.17
N PRO A 107 8.39 7.27 -6.02
CA PRO A 107 7.25 7.37 -5.12
C PRO A 107 6.15 8.22 -5.76
N VAL A 108 4.88 7.86 -5.52
CA VAL A 108 3.73 8.67 -5.94
C VAL A 108 3.05 9.31 -4.72
N PRO A 109 2.50 10.53 -4.85
CA PRO A 109 1.71 11.15 -3.80
C PRO A 109 0.54 10.27 -3.36
N ILE A 110 0.32 10.18 -2.06
CA ILE A 110 -0.75 9.40 -1.44
C ILE A 110 -1.76 10.35 -0.80
N THR A 111 -3.05 10.10 -0.99
CA THR A 111 -4.14 10.76 -0.27
C THR A 111 -5.02 9.68 0.34
N LEU A 112 -5.21 9.70 1.67
CA LEU A 112 -6.02 8.74 2.41
C LEU A 112 -7.41 9.29 2.72
#